data_AF-A0A8B9D4E3-F1
#
_entry.id   AF-A0A8B9D4E3-F1
#
_cell.length_a   1.000
_cell.length_b   1.000
_cell.length_c   1.000
_cell.angle_alpha   90.00
_cell.angle_beta   90.00
_cell.angle_gamma   90.00
#
_symmetry.space_group_name_H-M   'P 1'
#
loop_
_entity.id
_entity.type
_entity.pdbx_description
1 polymer ?
#
loop_
_entity_poly.entity_id
_entity_poly.type
_entity_poly.pdbx_seq_one_letter_code
_entity_poly.pdbx_strand_id
1 'polypeptide(L)'
;MAPPEVAGGERSPLPATALAELLADECYADFFREDFDVKAYTSQSIHQAVIAEQLAKLAQGISQLDKELHLQVVARHEDLLAQATGIESLEGVLQMMQTRIGALQSTVDRIRAKIIDPYNKIVSRTAQLAKLQAACDLLRRIIRILHLSKRLQGQLQGGSREITKAAQSLNELELSETFAW
;
A
#
# COMPACT_ATOMS: atom_id res chain seq x y z
N MET A 1 24.28 -17.67 -3.86
CA MET A 1 23.58 -18.74 -4.59
C MET A 1 23.15 -18.12 -5.91
N ALA A 2 23.91 -18.34 -6.98
CA ALA A 2 23.62 -17.78 -8.30
C ALA A 2 22.36 -18.46 -8.89
N PRO A 3 21.55 -17.76 -9.69
CA PRO A 3 20.43 -18.38 -10.39
C PRO A 3 20.96 -19.41 -11.40
N PRO A 4 20.23 -20.51 -11.64
CA PRO A 4 20.65 -21.50 -12.63
C PRO A 4 20.59 -20.87 -14.01
N GLU A 5 21.69 -21.05 -14.72
CA GLU A 5 21.91 -20.74 -16.12
C GLU A 5 20.74 -21.27 -16.96
N VAL A 6 20.01 -20.36 -17.60
CA VAL A 6 18.92 -20.68 -18.52
C VAL A 6 19.57 -21.31 -19.76
N ALA A 7 19.79 -22.62 -19.69
CA ALA A 7 20.19 -23.41 -20.83
C ALA A 7 19.14 -23.20 -21.92
N GLY A 8 19.53 -22.48 -22.97
CA GLY A 8 18.79 -22.38 -24.20
C GLY A 8 18.61 -23.78 -24.78
N GLY A 9 17.51 -24.42 -24.40
CA GLY A 9 16.99 -25.59 -25.08
C GLY A 9 16.68 -25.18 -26.51
N GLU A 10 17.45 -25.72 -27.44
CA GLU A 10 17.34 -25.52 -28.86
C GLU A 10 15.86 -25.60 -29.29
N ARG A 11 15.39 -24.50 -29.91
CA ARG A 11 14.10 -24.43 -30.58
C ARG A 11 13.93 -25.66 -31.48
N SER A 12 12.94 -26.50 -31.18
CA SER A 12 12.40 -27.39 -32.20
C SER A 12 11.40 -26.58 -33.04
N PRO A 13 11.64 -26.32 -34.34
CA PRO A 13 10.80 -25.45 -35.16
C PRO A 13 9.52 -26.12 -35.69
N LEU A 14 9.24 -27.36 -35.28
CA LEU A 14 8.32 -28.27 -35.97
C LEU A 14 6.84 -27.82 -36.10
N PRO A 15 6.20 -27.08 -35.17
CA PRO A 15 4.73 -26.96 -35.17
C PRO A 15 4.15 -25.88 -36.10
N ALA A 16 4.91 -24.82 -36.40
CA ALA A 16 4.46 -23.82 -37.37
C ALA A 16 4.46 -24.39 -38.79
N THR A 17 5.35 -25.35 -39.05
CA THR A 17 5.48 -26.04 -40.34
C THR A 17 4.32 -26.99 -40.63
N ALA A 18 3.88 -27.81 -39.67
CA ALA A 18 2.80 -28.79 -39.91
C ALA A 18 1.41 -28.13 -40.13
N LEU A 19 1.09 -27.08 -39.36
CA LEU A 19 -0.12 -26.29 -39.61
C LEU A 19 -0.03 -25.50 -40.92
N ALA A 20 1.16 -24.99 -41.27
CA ALA A 20 1.38 -24.33 -42.55
C ALA A 20 1.28 -25.31 -43.73
N GLU A 21 1.70 -26.56 -43.56
CA GLU A 21 1.55 -27.64 -44.56
C GLU A 21 0.06 -27.97 -44.78
N LEU A 22 -0.73 -28.06 -43.71
CA LEU A 22 -2.18 -28.29 -43.82
C LEU A 22 -2.92 -27.09 -44.46
N LEU A 23 -2.48 -25.87 -44.17
CA LEU A 23 -3.01 -24.63 -44.75
C LEU A 23 -2.59 -24.43 -46.21
N ALA A 24 -1.45 -25.01 -46.62
CA ALA A 24 -0.93 -24.93 -47.98
C ALA A 24 -1.48 -26.03 -48.91
N ASP A 25 -2.09 -27.08 -48.35
CA ASP A 25 -2.69 -28.15 -49.15
C ASP A 25 -4.01 -27.67 -49.77
N GLU A 26 -4.01 -27.56 -51.10
CA GLU A 26 -5.17 -27.13 -51.90
C GLU A 26 -6.41 -28.01 -51.66
N CYS A 27 -6.24 -29.26 -51.21
CA CYS A 27 -7.36 -30.15 -50.89
C CYS A 27 -8.20 -29.66 -49.71
N TYR A 28 -7.64 -28.81 -48.83
CA TYR A 28 -8.35 -28.24 -47.69
C TYR A 28 -8.80 -26.79 -47.92
N ALA A 29 -8.39 -26.16 -49.01
CA ALA A 29 -8.64 -24.73 -49.31
C ALA A 29 -10.13 -24.36 -49.26
N ASP A 30 -11.00 -25.24 -49.77
CA ASP A 30 -12.45 -25.02 -49.77
C ASP A 30 -13.03 -24.93 -48.35
N PHE A 31 -12.47 -25.67 -47.39
CA PHE A 31 -12.92 -25.66 -45.99
C PHE A 31 -12.52 -24.38 -45.23
N PHE A 32 -11.57 -23.60 -45.74
CA PHE A 32 -11.11 -22.35 -45.12
C PHE A 32 -11.86 -21.11 -45.64
N ARG A 33 -12.76 -21.27 -46.61
CA ARG A 33 -13.54 -20.16 -47.16
C ARG A 33 -14.67 -19.77 -46.19
N GLU A 34 -14.85 -18.47 -45.96
CA GLU A 34 -15.93 -17.95 -45.10
C GLU A 34 -17.34 -18.31 -45.61
N ASP A 35 -17.48 -18.57 -46.92
CA ASP A 35 -18.71 -18.92 -47.61
C ASP A 35 -18.84 -20.42 -47.93
N PHE A 36 -18.10 -21.29 -47.23
CA PHE A 36 -18.14 -22.73 -47.48
C PHE A 36 -19.55 -23.32 -47.36
N ASP A 37 -20.11 -23.74 -48.49
CA ASP A 37 -21.40 -24.42 -48.54
C ASP A 37 -21.23 -25.93 -48.58
N VAL A 38 -21.45 -26.56 -47.42
CA VAL A 38 -21.41 -28.01 -47.23
C VAL A 38 -22.33 -28.74 -48.22
N LYS A 39 -23.50 -28.17 -48.55
CA LYS A 39 -24.49 -28.81 -49.43
C LYS A 39 -24.04 -28.79 -50.89
N ALA A 40 -23.50 -27.67 -51.35
CA ALA A 40 -22.91 -27.55 -52.67
C ALA A 40 -21.69 -28.47 -52.82
N TYR A 41 -20.80 -28.48 -51.82
CA TYR A 41 -19.60 -29.31 -51.79
C TYR A 41 -19.92 -30.82 -51.80
N THR A 42 -20.87 -31.26 -50.97
CA THR A 42 -21.32 -32.66 -50.94
C THR A 42 -22.03 -33.06 -52.22
N SER A 43 -22.90 -32.22 -52.78
CA SER A 43 -23.55 -32.47 -54.07
C SER A 43 -22.52 -32.62 -55.19
N GLN A 44 -21.53 -31.73 -55.28
CA GLN A 44 -20.45 -31.80 -56.26
C GLN A 44 -19.60 -33.06 -56.10
N SER A 45 -19.26 -33.44 -54.86
CA SER A 45 -18.49 -34.66 -54.54
C SER A 45 -19.26 -35.94 -54.88
N ILE A 46 -20.59 -35.94 -54.72
CA ILE A 46 -21.48 -37.03 -55.16
C ILE A 46 -21.50 -37.12 -56.68
N HIS A 47 -21.67 -35.99 -57.37
CA HIS A 47 -21.68 -35.95 -58.84
C HIS A 47 -20.36 -36.40 -59.46
N GLN A 48 -19.24 -36.09 -58.83
CA GLN A 48 -17.90 -36.51 -59.25
C GLN A 48 -17.52 -37.92 -58.77
N ALA A 49 -18.39 -38.61 -58.01
CA ALA A 49 -18.18 -39.95 -57.46
C ALA A 49 -16.90 -40.12 -56.58
N VAL A 50 -16.44 -39.04 -55.93
CA VAL A 50 -15.19 -38.98 -55.14
C VAL A 50 -15.42 -38.94 -53.61
N ILE A 51 -16.65 -39.18 -53.15
CA ILE A 51 -17.04 -39.08 -51.73
C ILE A 51 -16.12 -39.88 -50.79
N ALA A 52 -15.78 -41.12 -51.16
CA ALA A 52 -14.95 -41.98 -50.33
C ALA A 52 -13.51 -41.45 -50.18
N GLU A 53 -12.96 -40.88 -51.25
CA GLU A 53 -11.63 -40.26 -51.25
C GLU A 53 -11.63 -38.98 -50.41
N GLN A 54 -12.67 -38.15 -50.54
CA GLN A 54 -12.79 -36.90 -49.77
C GLN A 54 -12.98 -37.18 -48.26
N LEU A 55 -13.76 -38.19 -47.90
CA LEU A 55 -13.89 -38.64 -46.51
C LEU A 55 -12.57 -39.18 -45.94
N ALA A 56 -11.83 -39.95 -46.73
CA ALA A 56 -10.52 -40.47 -46.32
C ALA A 56 -9.51 -39.34 -46.09
N LYS A 57 -9.48 -38.33 -46.98
CA LYS A 57 -8.64 -37.13 -46.86
C LYS A 57 -9.01 -36.29 -45.63
N LEU A 58 -10.30 -36.12 -45.35
CA LEU A 58 -10.75 -35.39 -44.16
C LEU A 58 -10.37 -36.14 -42.87
N ALA A 59 -10.57 -37.46 -42.83
CA ALA A 59 -10.18 -38.29 -41.69
C ALA A 59 -8.67 -38.26 -41.43
N GLN A 60 -7.87 -38.23 -42.50
CA GLN A 60 -6.42 -38.05 -42.43
C GLN A 60 -6.05 -36.67 -41.87
N GLY A 61 -6.67 -35.60 -42.37
CA GLY A 61 -6.42 -34.24 -41.89
C GLY A 61 -6.80 -34.06 -40.41
N ILE A 62 -7.93 -34.62 -39.97
CA ILE A 62 -8.34 -34.63 -38.56
C ILE A 62 -7.31 -35.36 -37.69
N SER A 63 -6.83 -36.51 -38.15
CA SER A 63 -5.83 -37.30 -37.42
C SER A 63 -4.47 -36.60 -37.34
N GLN A 64 -4.08 -35.86 -38.39
CA GLN A 64 -2.87 -35.02 -38.39
C GLN A 64 -3.02 -33.84 -37.42
N LEU A 65 -4.16 -33.16 -37.43
CA LEU A 65 -4.44 -32.05 -36.52
C LEU A 65 -4.47 -32.51 -35.06
N ASP A 66 -5.06 -33.67 -34.78
CA ASP A 66 -5.11 -34.26 -33.43
C ASP A 66 -3.70 -34.59 -32.91
N LYS A 67 -2.86 -35.20 -33.77
CA LYS A 67 -1.46 -35.48 -33.44
C LYS A 67 -0.67 -34.21 -33.16
N GLU A 68 -0.82 -33.19 -33.99
CA GLU A 68 -0.10 -31.93 -33.83
C GLU A 68 -0.58 -31.14 -32.60
N LEU A 69 -1.88 -31.12 -32.35
CA LEU A 69 -2.48 -30.55 -31.14
C LEU A 69 -1.91 -31.25 -29.89
N HIS A 70 -1.87 -32.58 -29.90
CA HIS A 70 -1.30 -33.34 -28.79
C HIS A 70 0.18 -33.03 -28.57
N LEU A 71 0.98 -32.95 -29.63
CA LEU A 71 2.39 -32.57 -29.55
C LEU A 71 2.56 -31.15 -28.99
N GLN A 72 1.73 -30.19 -29.39
CA GLN A 72 1.76 -28.82 -28.85
C GLN A 72 1.38 -28.77 -27.37
N VAL A 73 0.34 -29.52 -26.99
CA VAL A 73 -0.09 -29.63 -25.60
C VAL A 73 1.02 -30.23 -24.76
N VAL A 74 1.62 -31.33 -25.20
CA VAL A 74 2.72 -31.99 -24.48
C VAL A 74 3.96 -31.10 -24.41
N ALA A 75 4.34 -30.46 -25.51
CA ALA A 75 5.53 -29.60 -25.56
C ALA A 75 5.44 -28.38 -24.65
N ARG A 76 4.22 -27.85 -24.40
CA ARG A 76 4.00 -26.66 -23.56
C ARG A 76 3.50 -26.97 -22.16
N HIS A 77 3.17 -28.22 -21.83
CA HIS A 77 2.56 -28.53 -20.53
C HIS A 77 3.53 -28.27 -19.38
N GLU A 78 4.82 -28.58 -19.54
CA GLU A 78 5.84 -28.36 -18.52
C GLU A 78 5.98 -26.86 -18.23
N ASP A 79 6.04 -26.03 -19.27
CA ASP A 79 6.11 -24.58 -19.13
C ASP A 79 4.86 -24.00 -18.45
N LEU A 80 3.67 -24.50 -18.80
CA LEU A 80 2.41 -24.03 -18.23
C LEU A 80 2.28 -24.44 -16.75
N LEU A 81 2.73 -25.64 -16.39
CA LEU A 81 2.80 -26.10 -15.00
C LEU A 81 3.85 -25.33 -14.20
N ALA A 82 5.02 -25.05 -14.78
CA ALA A 82 6.05 -24.22 -14.16
C ALA A 82 5.54 -22.79 -13.92
N GLN A 83 4.77 -22.23 -14.85
CA GLN A 83 4.12 -20.93 -14.67
C GLN A 83 3.05 -20.96 -13.57
N ALA A 84 2.18 -21.98 -13.56
CA ALA A 84 1.14 -22.12 -12.55
C ALA A 84 1.71 -22.27 -11.13
N THR A 85 2.74 -23.11 -10.96
CA THR A 85 3.46 -23.26 -9.69
C THR A 85 4.21 -21.98 -9.30
N GLY A 86 4.77 -21.26 -10.28
CA GLY A 86 5.36 -19.94 -10.08
C GLY A 86 4.35 -18.93 -9.53
N ILE A 87 3.14 -18.88 -10.08
CA ILE A 87 2.06 -18.01 -9.62
C ILE A 87 1.63 -18.35 -8.19
N GLU A 88 1.46 -19.64 -7.87
CA GLU A 88 1.11 -20.10 -6.52
C GLU A 88 2.19 -19.70 -5.50
N SER A 89 3.47 -19.82 -5.86
CA SER A 89 4.58 -19.38 -5.01
C SER A 89 4.55 -17.87 -4.75
N LEU A 90 4.22 -17.08 -5.77
CA LEU A 90 4.13 -15.62 -5.68
C LEU A 90 2.95 -15.20 -4.79
N GLU A 91 1.82 -15.87 -4.90
CA GLU A 91 0.66 -15.68 -4.02
C GLU A 91 1.03 -15.91 -2.55
N GLY A 92 1.80 -16.97 -2.26
CA GLY A 92 2.33 -17.22 -0.92
C GLY A 92 3.24 -16.09 -0.39
N VAL A 93 4.12 -15.55 -1.24
CA VAL A 93 4.98 -14.40 -0.89
C VAL A 93 4.14 -13.14 -0.62
N LEU A 94 3.15 -12.86 -1.48
CA LEU A 94 2.26 -11.71 -1.31
C LEU A 94 1.45 -11.80 -0.01
N GLN A 95 0.94 -12.99 0.32
CA GLN A 95 0.22 -13.22 1.57
C GLN A 95 1.12 -13.01 2.80
N MET A 96 2.39 -13.43 2.72
CA MET A 96 3.37 -13.18 3.77
C MET A 96 3.67 -11.68 3.92
N MET A 97 3.82 -10.96 2.80
CA MET A 97 4.01 -9.51 2.82
C MET A 97 2.81 -8.80 3.44
N GLN A 98 1.59 -9.14 3.04
CA GLN A 98 0.36 -8.57 3.60
C GLN A 98 0.31 -8.74 5.12
N THR A 99 0.63 -9.93 5.62
CA THR A 99 0.68 -10.22 7.06
C THR A 99 1.73 -9.35 7.77
N ARG A 100 2.93 -9.21 7.21
CA ARG A 100 4.01 -8.40 7.78
C ARG A 100 3.67 -6.91 7.79
N ILE A 101 3.04 -6.41 6.73
CA ILE A 101 2.56 -5.03 6.64
C ILE A 101 1.52 -4.77 7.74
N GLY A 102 0.55 -5.67 7.93
CA GLY A 102 -0.43 -5.55 9.01
C GLY A 102 0.21 -5.52 10.42
N ALA A 103 1.24 -6.33 10.65
CA ALA A 103 1.98 -6.33 11.90
C ALA A 103 2.78 -5.02 12.12
N LEU A 104 3.38 -4.48 11.06
CA LEU A 104 4.08 -3.19 11.11
C LEU A 104 3.11 -2.06 11.43
N GLN A 105 1.95 -2.06 10.78
CA GLN A 105 0.90 -1.05 10.97
C GLN A 105 0.39 -1.06 12.43
N SER A 106 0.13 -2.26 12.97
CA SER A 106 -0.22 -2.45 14.39
C SER A 106 0.86 -1.93 15.34
N THR A 107 2.13 -2.07 14.97
CA THR A 107 3.27 -1.57 15.76
C THR A 107 3.35 -0.04 15.74
N VAL A 108 3.11 0.58 14.58
CA VAL A 108 3.02 2.04 14.45
C VAL A 108 1.87 2.61 15.26
N ASP A 109 0.70 1.98 15.23
CA ASP A 109 -0.45 2.41 16.03
C ASP A 109 -0.16 2.31 17.53
N ARG A 110 0.53 1.26 17.96
CA ARG A 110 0.98 1.11 19.34
C ARG A 110 1.99 2.20 19.73
N ILE A 111 2.92 2.56 18.85
CA ILE A 111 3.87 3.66 19.08
C ILE A 111 3.11 4.99 19.23
N ARG A 112 2.14 5.26 18.37
CA ARG A 112 1.30 6.47 18.48
C ARG A 112 0.60 6.53 19.85
N ALA A 113 -0.08 5.46 20.24
CA ALA A 113 -0.82 5.40 21.49
C ALA A 113 0.08 5.47 22.75
N LYS A 114 1.30 4.93 22.68
CA LYS A 114 2.21 4.85 23.83
C LYS A 114 3.21 6.01 23.91
N ILE A 115 3.44 6.74 22.82
CA ILE A 115 4.47 7.79 22.77
C ILE A 115 3.86 9.13 22.38
N ILE A 116 3.17 9.20 21.24
CA ILE A 116 2.66 10.47 20.70
C ILE A 116 1.55 11.02 21.60
N ASP A 117 0.57 10.20 21.99
CA ASP A 117 -0.54 10.68 22.82
C ASP A 117 -0.09 11.13 24.22
N PRO A 118 0.76 10.38 24.96
CA PRO A 118 1.31 10.85 26.23
C PRO A 118 2.16 12.11 26.08
N TYR A 119 2.96 12.22 25.02
CA TYR A 119 3.75 13.43 24.75
C TYR A 119 2.85 14.66 24.62
N ASN A 120 1.80 14.58 23.80
CA ASN A 120 0.85 15.69 23.63
C ASN A 120 0.15 16.06 24.95
N LYS A 121 -0.18 15.06 25.78
CA LYS A 121 -0.74 15.30 27.12
C LYS A 121 0.24 16.02 28.03
N ILE A 122 1.53 15.65 28.00
CA ILE A 122 2.58 16.30 28.80
C ILE A 122 2.73 17.76 28.36
N VAL A 123 2.86 18.02 27.06
CA VAL A 123 2.98 19.39 26.53
C VAL A 123 1.82 20.26 26.99
N SER A 124 0.58 19.77 26.87
CA SER A 124 -0.62 20.49 27.33
C SER A 124 -0.61 20.75 28.84
N ARG A 125 -0.29 19.73 29.65
CA ARG A 125 -0.21 19.86 31.11
C ARG A 125 0.90 20.81 31.55
N THR A 126 2.06 20.80 30.89
CA THR A 126 3.17 21.73 31.17
C THR A 126 2.75 23.17 30.87
N ALA A 127 2.04 23.41 29.77
CA ALA A 127 1.50 24.72 29.46
C ALA A 127 0.46 25.19 30.50
N GLN A 128 -0.41 24.29 30.97
CA GLN A 128 -1.36 24.57 32.05
C GLN A 128 -0.64 24.89 33.37
N LEU A 129 0.39 24.11 33.72
CA LEU A 129 1.19 24.32 34.92
C LEU A 129 1.90 25.68 34.89
N ALA A 130 2.48 26.07 33.75
CA ALA A 130 3.12 27.37 33.60
C ALA A 130 2.13 28.53 33.81
N LYS A 131 0.91 28.41 33.27
CA LYS A 131 -0.17 29.40 33.51
C LYS A 131 -0.59 29.45 34.98
N LEU A 132 -0.70 28.30 35.63
CA LEU A 132 -1.06 28.22 37.04
C LEU A 132 0.04 28.83 37.92
N GLN A 133 1.31 28.57 37.60
CA GLN A 133 2.44 29.15 38.31
C GLN A 133 2.45 30.69 38.17
N ALA A 134 2.27 31.21 36.96
CA ALA A 134 2.13 32.65 36.73
C ALA A 134 0.97 33.26 37.52
N ALA A 135 -0.18 32.57 37.58
CA ALA A 135 -1.31 33.01 38.40
C ALA A 135 -1.00 32.98 39.91
N CYS A 136 -0.31 31.95 40.40
CA CYS A 136 0.15 31.88 41.79
C CYS A 136 1.14 33.00 42.13
N ASP A 137 2.07 33.32 41.23
CA ASP A 137 3.03 34.40 41.42
C ASP A 137 2.33 35.76 41.46
N LEU A 138 1.35 35.98 40.59
CA LEU A 138 0.49 37.16 40.62
C LEU A 138 -0.28 37.25 41.96
N LEU A 139 -0.87 36.16 42.43
CA LEU A 139 -1.57 36.13 43.72
C LEU A 139 -0.64 36.45 44.89
N ARG A 140 0.57 35.88 44.94
CA ARG A 140 1.56 36.20 45.97
C ARG A 140 1.94 37.68 45.95
N ARG A 141 2.10 38.25 44.75
CA ARG A 141 2.37 39.69 44.58
C ARG A 141 1.20 40.54 45.10
N ILE A 142 -0.03 40.20 44.75
CA ILE A 142 -1.24 40.89 45.25
C ILE A 142 -1.30 40.83 46.79
N ILE A 143 -1.10 39.66 47.40
CA ILE A 143 -1.10 39.50 48.86
C ILE A 143 -0.04 40.39 49.52
N ARG A 144 1.19 40.42 48.95
CA ARG A 144 2.27 41.27 49.45
C ARG A 144 1.92 42.76 49.37
N ILE A 145 1.38 43.20 48.23
CA ILE A 145 0.93 44.59 48.04
C ILE A 145 -0.17 44.93 49.06
N LEU A 146 -1.18 44.08 49.22
CA LEU A 146 -2.26 44.30 50.20
C LEU A 146 -1.73 44.40 51.63
N HIS A 147 -0.79 43.54 52.00
CA HIS A 147 -0.17 43.58 53.33
C HIS A 147 0.62 44.88 53.56
N LEU A 148 1.47 45.27 52.60
CA LEU A 148 2.26 46.50 52.68
C LEU A 148 1.37 47.75 52.69
N SER A 149 0.32 47.79 51.86
CA SER A 149 -0.66 48.88 51.83
C SER A 149 -1.37 49.04 53.17
N LYS A 150 -1.80 47.93 53.78
CA LYS A 150 -2.42 47.96 55.12
C LYS A 150 -1.45 48.45 56.20
N ARG A 151 -0.19 48.01 56.15
CA ARG A 151 0.87 48.46 57.06
C ARG A 151 1.14 49.95 56.92
N LEU A 152 1.25 50.43 55.67
CA LEU A 152 1.45 51.85 55.36
C LEU A 152 0.29 52.70 55.89
N GLN A 153 -0.95 52.28 55.67
CA GLN A 153 -2.12 52.97 56.22
C GLN A 153 -2.06 53.09 57.75
N GLY A 154 -1.69 52.01 58.45
CA GLY A 154 -1.50 52.04 59.90
C GLY A 154 -0.38 52.99 60.36
N GLN A 155 0.74 53.05 59.63
CA GLN A 155 1.85 53.96 59.93
C GLN A 155 1.46 55.43 59.72
N LEU A 156 0.68 55.73 58.68
CA LEU A 156 0.18 57.09 58.42
C LEU A 156 -0.77 57.58 59.52
N GLN A 157 -1.59 56.69 60.10
CA GLN A 157 -2.44 57.02 61.25
C GLN A 157 -1.64 57.34 62.53
N GLY A 158 -0.40 56.85 62.64
CA GLY A 158 0.53 57.17 63.73
C GLY A 158 1.11 58.59 63.68
N GLY A 159 0.80 59.38 62.64
CA GLY A 159 1.22 60.77 62.49
C GLY A 159 2.73 60.96 62.34
N SER A 160 3.24 62.14 62.73
CA SER A 160 4.63 62.56 62.48
C SER A 160 5.71 61.61 63.02
N ARG A 161 5.38 60.80 64.03
CA ARG A 161 6.31 59.88 64.69
C ARG A 161 6.67 58.65 63.84
N GLU A 162 5.83 58.28 62.89
CA GLU A 162 5.95 57.06 62.08
C GLU A 162 6.30 57.33 60.61
N ILE A 163 6.51 58.60 60.23
CA ILE A 163 6.78 59.03 58.84
C ILE A 163 7.95 58.28 58.20
N THR A 164 9.06 58.09 58.92
CA THR A 164 10.23 57.37 58.38
C THR A 164 9.89 55.91 58.05
N LYS A 165 9.03 55.27 58.85
CA LYS A 165 8.60 53.88 58.59
C LYS A 165 7.58 53.81 57.45
N ALA A 166 6.72 54.82 57.31
CA ALA A 166 5.82 54.97 56.18
C ALA A 166 6.59 55.13 54.86
N ALA A 167 7.63 55.97 54.85
CA ALA A 167 8.51 56.14 53.69
C ALA A 167 9.20 54.83 53.28
N GLN A 168 9.65 54.03 54.26
CA GLN A 168 10.22 52.71 53.99
C GLN A 168 9.19 51.74 53.39
N SER A 169 7.98 51.66 53.94
CA SER A 169 6.90 50.82 53.39
C SER A 169 6.50 51.23 51.97
N LEU A 170 6.56 52.52 51.66
CA LEU A 170 6.30 53.04 50.31
C LEU A 170 7.39 52.60 49.32
N ASN A 171 8.67 52.68 49.71
CA ASN A 171 9.79 52.19 48.90
C ASN A 171 9.69 50.66 48.65
N GLU A 172 9.28 49.88 49.66
CA GLU A 172 9.05 48.43 49.49
C GLU A 172 7.89 48.11 48.52
N LEU A 173 6.86 48.97 48.46
CA LEU A 173 5.76 48.87 47.49
C LEU A 173 6.24 49.19 46.07
N GLU A 174 7.00 50.27 45.90
CA GLU A 174 7.58 50.67 44.61
C GLU A 174 8.51 49.58 44.03
N LEU A 175 9.31 48.95 44.89
CA LEU A 175 10.13 47.80 44.52
C LEU A 175 9.28 46.58 44.11
N SER A 176 8.11 46.38 44.72
CA SER A 176 7.20 45.29 44.35
C SER A 176 6.50 45.50 43.00
N GLU A 177 6.50 46.73 42.48
CA GLU A 177 5.99 47.06 41.15
C GLU A 177 7.02 46.88 40.04
N THR A 178 8.29 47.15 40.34
CA THR A 178 9.39 47.22 39.36
C THR A 178 9.98 45.86 38.97
N PHE A 179 9.94 44.85 39.84
CA PHE A 179 10.38 43.47 39.51
C PHE A 179 9.33 42.66 38.71
N ALA A 180 8.64 43.30 37.75
CA ALA A 180 7.59 42.69 36.95
C ALA A 180 8.07 42.00 35.66
N TRP A 181 9.39 41.91 35.42
CA TRP A 181 10.00 41.23 34.26
C TRP A 181 11.24 40.44 34.68
#